data_AF-A0A7W0VLC4-F1
#
_entry.id   AF-A0A7W0VLC4-F1
#
_cell.length_a   1.000
_cell.length_b   1.000
_cell.length_c   1.000
_cell.angle_alpha   90.00
_cell.angle_beta   90.00
_cell.angle_gamma   90.00
#
_symmetry.space_group_name_H-M   'P 1'
#
loop_
_entity.id
_entity.type
_entity.pdbx_description
1 polymer ?
#
loop_
_entity_poly.entity_id
_entity_poly.type
_entity_poly.pdbx_seq_one_letter_code
_entity_poly.pdbx_strand_id
1 'polypeptide(L)'
;RTDAAIVNAVCAQCHSGPSPRLPDGTALRNSSEALDLAASPCTTARCIDCHDPHTGGSDETRAIAACITCHPAFAKPEAAAVHSGHKPATTCLDCHMPRVVMGIDRVVRTHRISSGADPAMLSAAAPNACNLCHLDRSIAWTVDELRRGHDIALDPRGWSAYGELDRSVGEVWLGSKEPALRLMAAAAYARSPLGSYELPALMKGLADPLAHMRVFTLFAVEEVLGRKITPAEYDPRASAAVRAQQVQALAGRARSAR
;
A
#
# COMPACT_ATOMS: atom_id res chain seq x y z
N ARG A 1 21.30 7.37 -9.54
CA ARG A 1 20.13 8.26 -9.33
C ARG A 1 20.46 9.72 -9.69
N THR A 2 21.24 9.95 -10.74
CA THR A 2 21.76 11.29 -11.11
C THR A 2 21.42 11.68 -12.54
N ASP A 3 20.78 10.79 -13.30
CA ASP A 3 20.34 11.06 -14.66
C ASP A 3 19.11 11.98 -14.64
N ALA A 4 19.22 13.13 -15.29
CA ALA A 4 18.19 14.15 -15.29
C ALA A 4 16.87 13.68 -15.93
N ALA A 5 16.92 12.84 -16.97
CA ALA A 5 15.71 12.31 -17.60
C ALA A 5 14.97 11.37 -16.65
N ILE A 6 15.70 10.56 -15.86
CA ILE A 6 15.11 9.69 -14.84
C ILE A 6 14.49 10.51 -13.71
N VAL A 7 15.22 11.49 -13.18
CA VAL A 7 14.72 12.36 -12.10
C VAL A 7 13.47 13.11 -12.56
N ASN A 8 13.51 13.73 -13.73
CA ASN A 8 12.37 14.47 -14.28
C ASN A 8 11.18 13.55 -14.56
N ALA A 9 11.38 12.32 -15.04
CA ALA A 9 10.30 11.36 -15.25
C ALA A 9 9.65 10.88 -13.94
N VAL A 10 10.40 10.83 -12.83
CA VAL A 10 9.83 10.57 -11.50
C VAL A 10 9.00 11.77 -11.04
N CYS A 11 9.53 12.99 -11.13
CA CYS A 11 8.81 14.21 -10.76
C CYS A 11 7.52 14.41 -11.60
N ALA A 12 7.60 14.18 -12.90
CA ALA A 12 6.47 14.31 -13.82
C ALA A 12 5.30 13.39 -13.42
N GLN A 13 5.54 12.26 -12.78
CA GLN A 13 4.45 11.41 -12.29
C GLN A 13 3.57 12.14 -11.29
N CYS A 14 4.11 12.96 -10.38
CA CYS A 14 3.29 13.69 -9.42
C CYS A 14 2.86 15.08 -9.89
N HIS A 15 3.59 15.66 -10.86
CA HIS A 15 3.43 17.04 -11.32
C HIS A 15 2.85 17.17 -12.74
N SER A 16 2.25 16.12 -13.30
CA SER A 16 1.53 16.17 -14.57
C SER A 16 0.10 15.65 -14.44
N GLY A 17 -0.87 16.56 -14.62
CA GLY A 17 -2.31 16.26 -14.63
C GLY A 17 -2.91 15.89 -13.26
N PRO A 18 -4.24 15.69 -13.20
CA PRO A 18 -4.90 15.22 -11.99
C PRO A 18 -4.42 13.82 -11.62
N SER A 19 -4.17 13.59 -10.33
CA SER A 19 -3.81 12.27 -9.82
C SER A 19 -4.96 11.28 -10.04
N PRO A 20 -4.69 10.06 -10.56
CA PRO A 20 -5.68 8.98 -10.57
C PRO A 20 -6.25 8.75 -9.17
N ARG A 21 -7.52 8.33 -9.09
CA ARG A 21 -8.27 8.24 -7.82
C ARG A 21 -8.73 6.80 -7.58
N LEU A 22 -8.69 6.36 -6.33
CA LEU A 22 -9.34 5.15 -5.85
C LEU A 22 -10.86 5.33 -5.80
N PRO A 23 -11.66 4.25 -5.65
CA PRO A 23 -13.13 4.33 -5.61
C PRO A 23 -13.72 5.26 -4.55
N ASP A 24 -13.08 5.37 -3.39
CA ASP A 24 -13.46 6.34 -2.35
C ASP A 24 -13.13 7.79 -2.78
N GLY A 25 -12.24 7.98 -3.75
CA GLY A 25 -11.69 9.24 -4.23
C GLY A 25 -10.33 9.60 -3.62
N THR A 26 -9.68 8.70 -2.89
CA THR A 26 -8.28 8.86 -2.45
C THR A 26 -7.37 9.03 -3.66
N ALA A 27 -6.46 10.00 -3.66
CA ALA A 27 -5.50 10.16 -4.74
C ALA A 27 -4.43 9.06 -4.69
N LEU A 28 -4.04 8.54 -5.85
CA LEU A 28 -2.98 7.52 -5.95
C LEU A 28 -1.56 8.10 -5.90
N ARG A 29 -1.41 9.42 -5.78
CA ARG A 29 -0.12 10.13 -5.77
C ARG A 29 -0.10 11.17 -4.66
N ASN A 30 1.02 11.26 -3.96
CA ASN A 30 1.19 12.10 -2.78
C ASN A 30 1.12 13.62 -3.04
N SER A 31 1.09 14.09 -4.29
CA SER A 31 0.90 15.52 -4.59
C SER A 31 -0.52 16.06 -4.29
N SER A 32 -1.43 15.20 -3.83
CA SER A 32 -2.83 15.55 -3.53
C SER A 32 -3.19 15.48 -2.04
N GLU A 33 -2.21 15.37 -1.14
CA GLU A 33 -2.44 15.14 0.30
C GLU A 33 -3.34 16.18 0.96
N ALA A 34 -3.17 17.47 0.64
CA ALA A 34 -4.02 18.53 1.17
C ALA A 34 -5.48 18.41 0.70
N LEU A 35 -5.71 17.99 -0.54
CA LEU A 35 -7.04 17.76 -1.09
C LEU A 35 -7.69 16.53 -0.46
N ASP A 36 -6.92 15.48 -0.23
CA ASP A 36 -7.38 14.25 0.40
C ASP A 36 -7.75 14.48 1.87
N LEU A 37 -6.94 15.27 2.60
CA LEU A 37 -7.26 15.70 3.97
C LEU A 37 -8.53 16.56 4.01
N ALA A 38 -8.66 17.52 3.08
CA ALA A 38 -9.86 18.37 3.00
C ALA A 38 -11.13 17.57 2.65
N ALA A 39 -11.00 16.45 1.94
CA ALA A 39 -12.09 15.54 1.61
C ALA A 39 -12.37 14.48 2.71
N SER A 40 -11.59 14.48 3.79
CA SER A 40 -11.78 13.57 4.93
C SER A 40 -12.83 14.11 5.92
N PRO A 41 -13.42 13.27 6.77
CA PRO A 41 -14.27 13.72 7.88
C PRO A 41 -13.51 14.52 8.96
N CYS A 42 -12.17 14.55 8.94
CA CYS A 42 -11.34 15.26 9.91
C CYS A 42 -11.23 16.76 9.59
N THR A 43 -12.37 17.45 9.49
CA THR A 43 -12.48 18.82 8.96
C THR A 43 -11.77 19.90 9.78
N THR A 44 -11.42 19.63 11.04
CA THR A 44 -10.69 20.56 11.92
C THR A 44 -9.20 20.26 12.02
N ALA A 45 -8.72 19.16 11.43
CA ALA A 45 -7.32 18.78 11.48
C ALA A 45 -6.47 19.64 10.53
N ARG A 46 -5.30 20.07 10.98
CA ARG A 46 -4.32 20.83 10.21
C ARG A 46 -3.07 19.99 10.03
N CYS A 47 -2.32 20.26 8.96
CA CYS A 47 -1.07 19.53 8.67
C CYS A 47 -0.12 19.51 9.89
N ILE A 48 0.00 20.64 10.59
CA ILE A 48 0.89 20.82 11.74
C ILE A 48 0.37 20.20 13.04
N ASP A 49 -0.86 19.70 13.08
CA ASP A 49 -1.33 18.91 14.22
C ASP A 49 -0.64 17.55 14.21
N CYS A 50 -0.44 16.98 13.01
CA CYS A 50 0.22 15.69 12.81
C CYS A 50 1.73 15.81 12.51
N HIS A 51 2.18 16.88 11.85
CA HIS A 51 3.56 17.04 11.39
C HIS A 51 4.35 18.13 12.12
N ASP A 52 5.65 17.92 12.29
CA ASP A 52 6.59 18.95 12.69
C ASP A 52 7.42 19.45 11.49
N PRO A 53 7.22 20.69 11.01
CA PRO A 53 7.95 21.20 9.84
C PRO A 53 9.44 21.46 10.12
N HIS A 54 9.88 21.43 11.38
CA HIS A 54 11.26 21.73 11.77
C HIS A 54 12.07 20.49 12.12
N THR A 55 11.45 19.31 12.17
CA THR A 55 12.16 18.05 12.41
C THR A 55 12.11 17.16 11.18
N GLY A 56 13.23 16.52 10.84
CA GLY A 56 13.24 15.45 9.85
C GLY A 56 13.00 14.12 10.54
N GLY A 57 12.00 13.34 10.12
CA GLY A 57 11.75 12.01 10.70
C GLY A 57 10.33 11.51 10.56
N SER A 58 10.02 10.45 11.32
CA SER A 58 8.67 9.92 11.41
C SER A 58 7.86 10.75 12.42
N ASP A 59 6.74 11.28 11.95
CA ASP A 59 5.76 11.98 12.77
C ASP A 59 4.66 11.03 13.30
N GLU A 60 4.81 9.70 13.18
CA GLU A 60 3.72 8.76 13.50
C GLU A 60 3.21 8.91 14.95
N THR A 61 4.10 9.07 15.93
CA THR A 61 3.69 9.30 17.33
C THR A 61 2.86 10.57 17.49
N ARG A 62 3.25 11.66 16.81
CA ARG A 62 2.53 12.93 16.83
C ARG A 62 1.18 12.81 16.13
N ALA A 63 1.13 12.15 14.98
CA ALA A 63 -0.10 11.90 14.24
C ALA A 63 -1.10 11.05 15.06
N ILE A 64 -0.63 10.00 15.75
CA ILE A 64 -1.48 9.19 16.65
C ILE A 64 -2.02 10.05 17.81
N ALA A 65 -1.17 10.90 18.40
CA ALA A 65 -1.59 11.83 19.44
C ALA A 65 -2.63 12.85 18.94
N ALA A 66 -2.53 13.29 17.68
CA ALA A 66 -3.51 14.17 17.06
C ALA A 66 -4.90 13.51 16.97
N CYS A 67 -4.98 12.21 16.63
CA CYS A 67 -6.25 11.48 16.53
C CYS A 67 -7.06 11.54 17.84
N ILE A 68 -6.38 11.35 18.98
CA ILE A 68 -7.05 11.28 20.30
C ILE A 68 -7.47 12.64 20.86
N THR A 69 -7.09 13.76 20.21
CA THR A 69 -7.58 15.10 20.57
C THR A 69 -9.09 15.23 20.32
N CYS A 70 -9.58 14.63 19.22
CA CYS A 70 -11.00 14.56 18.88
C CYS A 70 -11.64 13.23 19.31
N HIS A 71 -10.84 12.16 19.46
CA HIS A 71 -11.31 10.83 19.88
C HIS A 71 -10.76 10.40 21.27
N PRO A 72 -11.05 11.15 22.35
CA PRO A 72 -10.47 10.90 23.67
C PRO A 72 -10.89 9.56 24.28
N ALA A 73 -12.01 8.98 23.83
CA ALA A 73 -12.46 7.65 24.25
C ALA A 73 -11.44 6.54 23.96
N PHE A 74 -10.56 6.73 22.97
CA PHE A 74 -9.54 5.76 22.57
C PHE A 74 -8.14 6.13 23.03
N ALA A 75 -7.98 7.13 23.91
CA ALA A 75 -6.67 7.55 24.41
C ALA A 75 -5.96 6.47 25.26
N LYS A 76 -6.73 5.55 25.86
CA LYS A 76 -6.17 4.43 26.62
C LYS A 76 -5.84 3.26 25.69
N PRO A 77 -4.65 2.62 25.82
CA PRO A 77 -4.26 1.49 24.99
C PRO A 77 -5.27 0.34 24.97
N GLU A 78 -5.94 0.07 26.09
CA GLU A 78 -6.95 -0.99 26.18
C GLU A 78 -8.19 -0.67 25.35
N ALA A 79 -8.64 0.59 25.39
CA ALA A 79 -9.78 1.04 24.59
C ALA A 79 -9.45 1.05 23.09
N ALA A 80 -8.23 1.48 22.73
CA ALA A 80 -7.74 1.40 21.36
C ALA A 80 -7.62 -0.06 20.86
N ALA A 81 -7.17 -0.98 21.72
CA ALA A 81 -7.07 -2.40 21.40
C ALA A 81 -8.46 -3.03 21.18
N VAL A 82 -9.45 -2.69 22.01
CA VAL A 82 -10.84 -3.12 21.81
C VAL A 82 -11.41 -2.55 20.51
N HIS A 83 -11.18 -1.26 20.23
CA HIS A 83 -11.66 -0.62 19.00
C HIS A 83 -11.06 -1.23 17.73
N SER A 84 -9.75 -1.49 17.73
CA SER A 84 -9.04 -2.03 16.57
C SER A 84 -9.18 -3.55 16.43
N GLY A 85 -9.52 -4.27 17.50
CA GLY A 85 -9.43 -5.73 17.55
C GLY A 85 -7.99 -6.26 17.52
N HIS A 86 -6.98 -5.39 17.67
CA HIS A 86 -5.57 -5.70 17.53
C HIS A 86 -4.75 -5.32 18.78
N LYS A 87 -3.55 -5.90 18.89
CA LYS A 87 -2.57 -5.52 19.92
C LYS A 87 -1.99 -4.11 19.63
N PRO A 88 -1.38 -3.43 20.62
CA PRO A 88 -0.93 -2.04 20.50
C PRO A 88 0.08 -1.71 19.40
N ALA A 89 0.66 -2.71 18.73
CA ALA A 89 1.52 -2.49 17.58
C ALA A 89 0.75 -1.93 16.35
N THR A 90 -0.57 -2.14 16.29
CA THR A 90 -1.46 -1.56 15.28
C THR A 90 -1.99 -0.22 15.77
N THR A 91 -1.97 0.78 14.90
CA THR A 91 -2.31 2.17 15.22
C THR A 91 -3.52 2.65 14.43
N CYS A 92 -4.09 3.79 14.84
CA CYS A 92 -5.17 4.46 14.10
C CYS A 92 -4.83 4.64 12.62
N LEU A 93 -3.55 4.94 12.35
CA LEU A 93 -3.04 5.20 11.01
C LEU A 93 -3.09 3.97 10.11
N ASP A 94 -3.01 2.75 10.66
CA ASP A 94 -2.93 1.53 9.84
C ASP A 94 -4.26 1.19 9.17
N CYS A 95 -5.37 1.51 9.83
CA CYS A 95 -6.71 1.29 9.28
C CYS A 95 -7.32 2.54 8.64
N HIS A 96 -7.13 3.71 9.26
CA HIS A 96 -7.76 4.95 8.80
C HIS A 96 -6.90 5.76 7.82
N MET A 97 -5.59 5.48 7.76
CA MET A 97 -4.65 6.09 6.81
C MET A 97 -3.75 5.02 6.17
N PRO A 98 -4.34 3.98 5.53
CA PRO A 98 -3.56 2.87 5.00
C PRO A 98 -2.55 3.34 3.95
N ARG A 99 -1.47 2.57 3.79
CA ARG A 99 -0.44 2.84 2.78
C ARG A 99 -0.95 2.46 1.39
N VAL A 100 -1.58 3.42 0.71
CA VAL A 100 -2.22 3.23 -0.62
C VAL A 100 -1.89 4.35 -1.61
N VAL A 101 -0.92 5.21 -1.29
CA VAL A 101 -0.54 6.37 -2.11
C VAL A 101 0.90 6.22 -2.59
N MET A 102 1.14 6.42 -3.88
CA MET A 102 2.50 6.41 -4.44
C MET A 102 3.25 7.67 -3.98
N GLY A 103 4.32 7.47 -3.21
CA GLY A 103 5.33 8.49 -2.91
C GLY A 103 6.49 8.42 -3.92
N ILE A 104 7.65 8.99 -3.56
CA ILE A 104 8.81 9.00 -4.46
C ILE A 104 9.57 7.67 -4.49
N ASP A 105 9.71 7.02 -3.34
CA ASP A 105 10.53 5.82 -3.16
C ASP A 105 9.81 4.68 -2.41
N ARG A 106 8.56 4.92 -1.99
CA ARG A 106 7.74 3.99 -1.22
C ARG A 106 6.27 4.32 -1.38
N VAL A 107 5.42 3.37 -0.97
CA VAL A 107 3.99 3.64 -0.77
C VAL A 107 3.80 4.31 0.58
N VAL A 108 3.16 5.47 0.58
CA VAL A 108 2.88 6.29 1.75
C VAL A 108 1.42 6.20 2.16
N ARG A 109 1.14 6.65 3.39
CA ARG A 109 -0.20 6.67 3.97
C ARG A 109 -1.10 7.64 3.19
N THR A 110 -2.36 7.27 3.00
CA THR A 110 -3.36 8.20 2.48
C THR A 110 -3.62 9.30 3.51
N HIS A 111 -3.80 10.53 3.02
CA HIS A 111 -4.30 11.64 3.83
C HIS A 111 -5.83 11.74 3.78
N ARG A 112 -6.50 10.86 3.04
CA ARG A 112 -7.94 10.69 3.11
C ARG A 112 -8.29 9.80 4.29
N ILE A 113 -8.32 10.43 5.46
CA ILE A 113 -8.67 9.76 6.71
C ILE A 113 -10.12 9.31 6.62
N SER A 114 -10.39 8.01 6.67
CA SER A 114 -11.75 7.47 6.44
C SER A 114 -11.93 6.13 7.15
N SER A 115 -13.12 5.54 7.06
CA SER A 115 -13.35 4.21 7.61
C SER A 115 -12.51 3.17 6.85
N GLY A 116 -11.80 2.31 7.59
CA GLY A 116 -11.07 1.19 6.98
C GLY A 116 -11.97 0.14 6.30
N ALA A 117 -13.29 0.25 6.49
CA ALA A 117 -14.31 -0.65 5.95
C ALA A 117 -15.21 0.03 4.89
N ASP A 118 -14.68 1.03 4.15
CA ASP A 118 -15.44 1.71 3.10
C ASP A 118 -16.00 0.72 2.05
N PRO A 119 -17.34 0.61 1.89
CA PRO A 119 -17.95 -0.32 0.95
C PRO A 119 -17.55 -0.07 -0.51
N ALA A 120 -17.26 1.19 -0.90
CA ALA A 120 -16.82 1.51 -2.26
C ALA A 120 -15.43 0.92 -2.54
N MET A 121 -14.54 0.94 -1.54
CA MET A 121 -13.22 0.32 -1.63
C MET A 121 -13.31 -1.19 -1.68
N LEU A 122 -14.09 -1.78 -0.78
CA LEU A 122 -14.23 -3.23 -0.67
C LEU A 122 -14.89 -3.83 -1.92
N SER A 123 -16.02 -3.28 -2.37
CA SER A 123 -16.75 -3.84 -3.53
C SER A 123 -15.98 -3.78 -4.85
N ALA A 124 -15.09 -2.81 -5.01
CA ALA A 124 -14.28 -2.61 -6.21
C ALA A 124 -12.96 -3.38 -6.22
N ALA A 125 -12.70 -4.23 -5.22
CA ALA A 125 -11.40 -4.87 -5.00
C ALA A 125 -10.23 -3.89 -4.93
N ALA A 126 -10.47 -2.67 -4.44
CA ALA A 126 -9.42 -1.67 -4.22
C ALA A 126 -8.55 -2.03 -3.00
N PRO A 127 -7.37 -1.41 -2.82
CA PRO A 127 -6.49 -1.68 -1.69
C PRO A 127 -7.18 -1.30 -0.39
N ASN A 128 -7.63 -2.31 0.38
CA ASN A 128 -8.36 -2.09 1.63
C ASN A 128 -7.46 -2.28 2.86
N ALA A 129 -7.82 -1.62 3.95
CA ALA A 129 -7.02 -1.58 5.17
C ALA A 129 -6.72 -2.95 5.77
N CYS A 130 -7.64 -3.91 5.67
CA CYS A 130 -7.50 -5.24 6.24
C CYS A 130 -6.49 -6.09 5.43
N ASN A 131 -6.72 -6.22 4.13
CA ASN A 131 -5.93 -7.10 3.27
C ASN A 131 -4.55 -6.53 2.91
N LEU A 132 -4.26 -5.25 3.19
CA LEU A 132 -2.89 -4.69 3.15
C LEU A 132 -1.96 -5.27 4.22
N CYS A 133 -2.50 -5.97 5.22
CA CYS A 133 -1.75 -6.74 6.21
C CYS A 133 -2.07 -8.24 6.09
N HIS A 134 -3.34 -8.58 5.87
CA HIS A 134 -3.86 -9.95 5.70
C HIS A 134 -3.94 -10.33 4.21
N LEU A 135 -2.80 -10.30 3.53
CA LEU A 135 -2.71 -10.50 2.08
C LEU A 135 -3.13 -11.92 1.65
N ASP A 136 -2.90 -12.91 2.51
CA ASP A 136 -3.29 -14.32 2.33
C ASP A 136 -4.79 -14.56 2.51
N ARG A 137 -5.53 -13.58 3.02
CA ARG A 137 -6.96 -13.71 3.29
C ARG A 137 -7.82 -13.24 2.14
N SER A 138 -9.01 -13.81 2.07
CA SER A 138 -10.00 -13.50 1.06
C SER A 138 -10.87 -12.31 1.45
N ILE A 139 -11.66 -11.80 0.50
CA ILE A 139 -12.61 -10.73 0.81
C ILE A 139 -13.79 -11.25 1.63
N ALA A 140 -14.20 -12.51 1.43
CA ALA A 140 -15.21 -13.15 2.28
C ALA A 140 -14.76 -13.17 3.75
N TRP A 141 -13.50 -13.54 3.99
CA TRP A 141 -12.90 -13.47 5.33
C TRP A 141 -12.94 -12.06 5.91
N THR A 142 -12.58 -11.04 5.13
CA THR A 142 -12.59 -9.64 5.58
C THR A 142 -14.00 -9.21 5.99
N VAL A 143 -15.03 -9.57 5.22
CA VAL A 143 -16.43 -9.23 5.54
C VAL A 143 -16.91 -9.96 6.80
N ASP A 144 -16.56 -11.22 6.98
CA ASP A 144 -16.91 -11.99 8.18
C ASP A 144 -16.26 -11.40 9.44
N GLU A 145 -14.99 -10.99 9.35
CA GLU A 145 -14.28 -10.33 10.45
C GLU A 145 -14.85 -8.95 10.77
N LEU A 146 -15.24 -8.17 9.77
CA LEU A 146 -15.93 -6.89 9.95
C LEU A 146 -17.28 -7.07 10.67
N ARG A 147 -18.03 -8.12 10.33
CA ARG A 147 -19.28 -8.47 11.03
C ARG A 147 -19.02 -8.88 12.47
N ARG A 148 -18.02 -9.74 12.70
CA ARG A 148 -17.72 -10.32 14.01
C ARG A 148 -17.10 -9.32 15.00
N GLY A 149 -16.19 -8.48 14.51
CA GLY A 149 -15.38 -7.58 15.33
C GLY A 149 -15.91 -6.16 15.43
N HIS A 150 -16.69 -5.70 14.43
CA HIS A 150 -17.10 -4.30 14.31
C HIS A 150 -18.60 -4.11 14.05
N ASP A 151 -19.39 -5.20 14.01
CA ASP A 151 -20.84 -5.18 13.70
C ASP A 151 -21.16 -4.51 12.35
N ILE A 152 -20.24 -4.64 11.38
CA ILE A 152 -20.41 -4.10 10.03
C ILE A 152 -20.88 -5.24 9.12
N ALA A 153 -22.16 -5.21 8.74
CA ALA A 153 -22.75 -6.19 7.84
C ALA A 153 -22.62 -5.74 6.37
N LEU A 154 -21.69 -6.36 5.65
CA LEU A 154 -21.57 -6.25 4.19
C LEU A 154 -21.95 -7.58 3.54
N ASP A 155 -22.31 -7.53 2.26
CA ASP A 155 -22.59 -8.71 1.43
C ASP A 155 -21.67 -8.67 0.20
N PRO A 156 -20.68 -9.57 0.11
CA PRO A 156 -19.75 -9.59 -1.01
C PRO A 156 -20.35 -10.23 -2.27
N ARG A 157 -21.58 -10.78 -2.21
CA ARG A 157 -22.26 -11.35 -3.37
C ARG A 157 -22.46 -10.25 -4.43
N GLY A 158 -21.85 -10.45 -5.58
CA GLY A 158 -21.86 -9.49 -6.69
C GLY A 158 -20.61 -8.62 -6.80
N TRP A 159 -19.63 -8.73 -5.88
CA TRP A 159 -18.33 -8.06 -6.01
C TRP A 159 -17.43 -8.79 -7.02
N SER A 160 -17.79 -8.67 -8.30
CA SER A 160 -17.14 -9.38 -9.41
C SER A 160 -15.67 -9.01 -9.62
N ALA A 161 -15.20 -7.89 -9.07
CA ALA A 161 -13.82 -7.42 -9.19
C ALA A 161 -12.80 -8.41 -8.58
N TYR A 162 -13.22 -9.28 -7.66
CA TYR A 162 -12.38 -10.33 -7.08
C TYR A 162 -12.31 -11.61 -7.94
N GLY A 163 -13.24 -11.79 -8.87
CA GLY A 163 -13.48 -13.08 -9.53
C GLY A 163 -14.07 -14.08 -8.53
N GLU A 164 -13.22 -14.75 -7.76
CA GLU A 164 -13.61 -15.69 -6.71
C GLU A 164 -13.46 -15.05 -5.33
N LEU A 165 -14.53 -15.07 -4.52
CA LEU A 165 -14.57 -14.38 -3.23
C LEU A 165 -13.69 -15.00 -2.14
N ASP A 166 -13.31 -16.27 -2.29
CA ASP A 166 -12.45 -17.02 -1.36
C ASP A 166 -10.96 -16.96 -1.71
N ARG A 167 -10.61 -16.32 -2.83
CA ARG A 167 -9.22 -16.16 -3.23
C ARG A 167 -8.51 -15.12 -2.36
N SER A 168 -7.22 -15.33 -2.12
CA SER A 168 -6.33 -14.34 -1.50
C SER A 168 -6.43 -12.98 -2.22
N VAL A 169 -6.75 -11.93 -1.46
CA VAL A 169 -6.84 -10.57 -2.00
C VAL A 169 -5.47 -10.06 -2.45
N GLY A 170 -4.40 -10.44 -1.76
CA GLY A 170 -3.03 -10.10 -2.16
C GLY A 170 -2.68 -10.66 -3.55
N GLU A 171 -3.06 -11.90 -3.85
CA GLU A 171 -2.90 -12.49 -5.18
C GLU A 171 -3.80 -11.83 -6.24
N VAL A 172 -5.04 -11.50 -5.88
CA VAL A 172 -5.95 -10.75 -6.75
C VAL A 172 -5.31 -9.43 -7.17
N TRP A 173 -4.72 -8.69 -6.22
CA TRP A 173 -4.06 -7.42 -6.52
C TRP A 173 -2.75 -7.59 -7.31
N LEU A 174 -1.89 -8.55 -6.97
CA LEU A 174 -0.65 -8.83 -7.73
C LEU A 174 -0.93 -9.23 -9.18
N GLY A 175 -2.02 -9.96 -9.42
CA GLY A 175 -2.45 -10.38 -10.75
C GLY A 175 -3.29 -9.36 -11.52
N SER A 176 -3.62 -8.21 -10.92
CA SER A 176 -4.53 -7.24 -11.53
C SER A 176 -3.96 -6.59 -12.78
N LYS A 177 -4.84 -6.23 -13.72
CA LYS A 177 -4.49 -5.38 -14.87
C LYS A 177 -4.19 -3.95 -14.45
N GLU A 178 -4.72 -3.50 -13.32
CA GLU A 178 -4.51 -2.16 -12.78
C GLU A 178 -3.11 -2.03 -12.13
N PRO A 179 -2.22 -1.16 -12.67
CA PRO A 179 -0.85 -1.01 -12.14
C PRO A 179 -0.84 -0.57 -10.67
N ALA A 180 -1.78 0.28 -10.26
CA ALA A 180 -1.88 0.74 -8.88
C ALA A 180 -2.08 -0.43 -7.91
N LEU A 181 -2.95 -1.39 -8.23
CA LEU A 181 -3.20 -2.55 -7.36
C LEU A 181 -1.96 -3.43 -7.23
N ARG A 182 -1.28 -3.71 -8.36
CA ARG A 182 -0.02 -4.46 -8.36
C ARG A 182 1.04 -3.79 -7.49
N LEU A 183 1.15 -2.46 -7.57
CA LEU A 183 2.13 -1.67 -6.83
C LEU A 183 1.87 -1.71 -5.33
N MET A 184 0.62 -1.47 -4.92
CA MET A 184 0.24 -1.51 -3.51
C MET A 184 0.41 -2.91 -2.93
N ALA A 185 0.08 -3.96 -3.69
CA ALA A 185 0.30 -5.34 -3.26
C ALA A 185 1.78 -5.66 -3.11
N ALA A 186 2.63 -5.29 -4.09
CA ALA A 186 4.07 -5.51 -3.99
C ALA A 186 4.68 -4.82 -2.76
N ALA A 187 4.30 -3.56 -2.52
CA ALA A 187 4.72 -2.83 -1.33
C ALA A 187 4.17 -3.43 -0.03
N ALA A 188 2.95 -3.98 -0.05
CA ALA A 188 2.36 -4.63 1.11
C ALA A 188 3.04 -5.97 1.45
N TYR A 189 3.37 -6.79 0.46
CA TYR A 189 4.15 -8.00 0.67
C TYR A 189 5.56 -7.71 1.19
N ALA A 190 6.21 -6.66 0.69
CA ALA A 190 7.57 -6.30 1.10
C ALA A 190 7.71 -6.07 2.61
N ARG A 191 6.69 -5.45 3.21
CA ARG A 191 6.61 -5.16 4.65
C ARG A 191 5.89 -6.24 5.47
N SER A 192 5.59 -7.39 4.86
CA SER A 192 4.83 -8.49 5.48
C SER A 192 5.71 -9.73 5.64
N PRO A 193 5.48 -10.57 6.68
CA PRO A 193 6.11 -11.89 6.78
C PRO A 193 5.87 -12.78 5.54
N LEU A 194 4.77 -12.53 4.81
CA LEU A 194 4.42 -13.22 3.57
C LEU A 194 5.33 -12.86 2.38
N GLY A 195 6.07 -11.75 2.44
CA GLY A 195 6.90 -11.28 1.34
C GLY A 195 7.96 -12.29 0.92
N SER A 196 8.55 -13.00 1.88
CA SER A 196 9.48 -14.10 1.58
C SER A 196 8.78 -15.18 0.77
N TYR A 197 7.63 -15.67 1.21
CA TYR A 197 6.85 -16.69 0.50
C TYR A 197 6.46 -16.25 -0.92
N GLU A 198 6.01 -15.00 -1.08
CA GLU A 198 5.58 -14.43 -2.36
C GLU A 198 6.70 -13.87 -3.24
N LEU A 199 7.96 -14.00 -2.83
CA LEU A 199 9.10 -13.50 -3.61
C LEU A 199 9.09 -13.95 -5.09
N PRO A 200 8.75 -15.21 -5.44
CA PRO A 200 8.64 -15.62 -6.85
C PRO A 200 7.57 -14.85 -7.63
N ALA A 201 6.44 -14.51 -7.01
CA ALA A 201 5.38 -13.71 -7.63
C ALA A 201 5.82 -12.25 -7.78
N LEU A 202 6.43 -11.67 -6.74
CA LEU A 202 7.00 -10.32 -6.78
C LEU A 202 8.04 -10.16 -7.90
N MET A 203 8.92 -11.14 -8.07
CA MET A 203 9.94 -11.11 -9.13
C MET A 203 9.35 -11.04 -10.55
N LYS A 204 8.12 -11.52 -10.78
CA LYS A 204 7.45 -11.37 -12.09
C LYS A 204 7.18 -9.90 -12.41
N GLY A 205 6.92 -9.05 -11.39
CA GLY A 205 6.69 -7.62 -11.56
C GLY A 205 7.92 -6.84 -12.06
N LEU A 206 9.14 -7.40 -11.93
CA LEU A 206 10.34 -6.82 -12.54
C LEU A 206 10.27 -6.83 -14.08
N ALA A 207 9.41 -7.66 -14.67
CA ALA A 207 9.17 -7.67 -16.11
C ALA A 207 8.10 -6.65 -16.57
N ASP A 208 7.44 -5.91 -15.66
CA ASP A 208 6.29 -5.05 -15.98
C ASP A 208 6.60 -4.06 -17.12
N PRO A 209 5.66 -3.84 -18.07
CA PRO A 209 5.87 -2.89 -19.17
C PRO A 209 6.13 -1.46 -18.69
N LEU A 210 5.54 -1.05 -17.55
CA LEU A 210 5.65 0.30 -17.01
C LEU A 210 6.94 0.49 -16.19
N ALA A 211 7.69 1.54 -16.50
CA ALA A 211 8.98 1.78 -15.85
C ALA A 211 8.88 2.01 -14.33
N HIS A 212 7.86 2.75 -13.87
CA HIS A 212 7.65 2.99 -12.44
C HIS A 212 7.31 1.69 -11.70
N MET A 213 6.49 0.81 -12.29
CA MET A 213 6.16 -0.49 -11.71
C MET A 213 7.40 -1.34 -11.46
N ARG A 214 8.33 -1.35 -12.42
CA ARG A 214 9.61 -2.07 -12.28
C ARG A 214 10.47 -1.54 -11.15
N VAL A 215 10.54 -0.22 -11.00
CA VAL A 215 11.34 0.44 -9.96
C VAL A 215 10.73 0.18 -8.57
N PHE A 216 9.42 0.30 -8.41
CA PHE A 216 8.76 0.00 -7.14
C PHE A 216 8.81 -1.49 -6.80
N THR A 217 8.65 -2.37 -7.79
CA THR A 217 8.83 -3.81 -7.59
C THR A 217 10.27 -4.15 -7.19
N LEU A 218 11.26 -3.47 -7.77
CA LEU A 218 12.65 -3.62 -7.37
C LEU A 218 12.84 -3.24 -5.89
N PHE A 219 12.25 -2.13 -5.43
CA PHE A 219 12.31 -1.76 -4.01
C PHE A 219 11.69 -2.83 -3.12
N ALA A 220 10.52 -3.35 -3.48
CA ALA A 220 9.86 -4.44 -2.76
C ALA A 220 10.72 -5.71 -2.70
N VAL A 221 11.32 -6.12 -3.83
CA VAL A 221 12.19 -7.31 -3.89
C VAL A 221 13.46 -7.10 -3.05
N GLU A 222 14.08 -5.93 -3.12
CA GLU A 222 15.26 -5.61 -2.28
C GLU A 222 14.95 -5.66 -0.79
N GLU A 223 13.77 -5.16 -0.39
CA GLU A 223 13.31 -5.18 0.99
C GLU A 223 13.10 -6.62 1.47
N VAL A 224 12.41 -7.46 0.69
CA VAL A 224 12.21 -8.89 1.02
C VAL A 224 13.54 -9.64 1.10
N LEU A 225 14.49 -9.34 0.21
CA LEU A 225 15.82 -9.97 0.19
C LEU A 225 16.76 -9.44 1.28
N GLY A 226 16.43 -8.31 1.92
CA GLY A 226 17.32 -7.63 2.86
C GLY A 226 18.61 -7.11 2.23
N ARG A 227 18.66 -6.91 0.90
CA ARG A 227 19.86 -6.40 0.20
C ARG A 227 19.51 -5.62 -1.06
N LYS A 228 20.44 -4.76 -1.47
CA LYS A 228 20.38 -4.08 -2.76
C LYS A 228 20.71 -5.04 -3.91
N ILE A 229 20.04 -4.83 -5.03
CA ILE A 229 20.27 -5.52 -6.29
C ILE A 229 21.08 -4.58 -7.18
N THR A 230 22.22 -5.06 -7.66
CA THR A 230 23.09 -4.26 -8.51
C THR A 230 22.52 -4.11 -9.93
N PRO A 231 22.87 -3.06 -10.70
CA PRO A 231 22.44 -2.94 -12.09
C PRO A 231 22.86 -4.13 -12.99
N ALA A 232 23.94 -4.84 -12.62
CA ALA A 232 24.37 -6.06 -13.30
C ALA A 232 23.39 -7.21 -13.06
N GLU A 233 22.87 -7.34 -11.85
CA GLU A 233 21.84 -8.34 -11.50
C GLU A 233 20.49 -8.00 -12.12
N TYR A 234 20.09 -6.72 -12.11
CA TYR A 234 18.88 -6.23 -12.76
C TYR A 234 18.94 -4.70 -12.99
N ASP A 235 18.74 -4.25 -14.22
CA ASP A 235 18.56 -2.82 -14.54
C ASP A 235 17.12 -2.57 -15.05
N PRO A 236 16.29 -1.80 -14.32
CA PRO A 236 14.91 -1.51 -14.74
C PRO A 236 14.82 -0.69 -16.04
N ARG A 237 15.93 -0.14 -16.52
CA ARG A 237 16.03 0.65 -17.77
C ARG A 237 16.49 -0.18 -18.96
N ALA A 238 17.01 -1.39 -18.73
CA ALA A 238 17.47 -2.24 -19.80
C ALA A 238 16.31 -2.63 -20.74
N SER A 239 16.67 -3.06 -21.95
CA SER A 239 15.71 -3.55 -22.92
C SER A 239 14.89 -4.71 -22.35
N ALA A 240 13.68 -4.93 -22.87
CA ALA A 240 12.81 -6.00 -22.40
C ALA A 240 13.49 -7.39 -22.45
N ALA A 241 14.28 -7.66 -23.50
CA ALA A 241 15.02 -8.90 -23.64
C ALA A 241 16.10 -9.07 -22.56
N VAL A 242 16.89 -8.02 -22.28
CA VAL A 242 17.91 -8.06 -21.22
C VAL A 242 17.26 -8.22 -19.85
N ARG A 243 16.18 -7.49 -19.58
CA ARG A 243 15.43 -7.63 -18.31
C ARG A 243 14.87 -9.03 -18.13
N ALA A 244 14.34 -9.66 -19.17
CA ALA A 244 13.82 -11.03 -19.08
C ALA A 244 14.91 -12.03 -18.66
N GLN A 245 16.12 -11.91 -19.22
CA GLN A 245 17.27 -12.74 -18.83
C GLN A 245 17.71 -12.47 -17.37
N GLN A 246 17.80 -11.20 -16.99
CA GLN A 246 18.16 -10.79 -15.62
C GLN A 246 17.16 -11.32 -14.58
N VAL A 247 15.86 -11.22 -14.85
CA VAL A 247 14.80 -11.73 -13.96
C VAL A 247 14.88 -13.25 -13.81
N GLN A 248 15.12 -13.99 -14.90
CA GLN A 248 15.30 -15.45 -14.83
C GLN A 248 16.51 -15.84 -13.98
N ALA A 249 17.65 -15.18 -14.19
CA ALA A 249 18.88 -15.43 -13.44
C ALA A 249 18.72 -15.11 -11.94
N LEU A 250 18.09 -13.97 -11.63
CA LEU A 250 17.81 -13.54 -10.25
C LEU A 250 16.88 -14.52 -9.53
N ALA A 251 15.80 -14.96 -10.20
CA ALA A 251 14.88 -15.95 -9.65
C ALA A 251 15.53 -17.33 -9.45
N GLY A 252 16.47 -17.72 -10.33
CA GLY A 252 17.27 -18.93 -10.15
C GLY A 252 18.12 -18.90 -8.88
N ARG A 253 18.85 -17.80 -8.67
CA ARG A 253 19.69 -17.59 -7.47
C ARG A 253 18.89 -17.61 -6.17
N ALA A 254 17.72 -16.98 -6.16
CA ALA A 254 16.87 -16.93 -4.96
C ALA A 254 16.32 -18.31 -4.56
N ARG A 255 16.11 -19.21 -5.53
CA ARG A 255 15.70 -20.60 -5.25
C ARG A 255 16.85 -21.44 -4.67
N SER A 256 18.07 -21.22 -5.12
CA SER A 256 19.26 -21.96 -4.65
C SER A 256 19.78 -21.55 -3.27
N ALA A 257 19.29 -20.43 -2.73
CA ALA A 257 19.69 -19.89 -1.43
C ALA A 257 18.73 -20.25 -0.28
N ARG A 258 17.68 -21.02 -0.56
CA ARG A 258 16.76 -21.62 0.42
C ARG A 258 17.12 -23.07 0.67
#